data_AF-A0A937FF28-F1
#
_entry.id   AF-A0A937FF28-F1
#
_cell.length_a   1.000
_cell.length_b   1.000
_cell.length_c   1.000
_cell.angle_alpha   90.00
_cell.angle_beta   90.00
_cell.angle_gamma   90.00
#
_symmetry.space_group_name_H-M   'P 1'
#
loop_
_entity.id
_entity.type
_entity.pdbx_description
1 polymer ?
#
loop_
_entity_poly.entity_id
_entity_poly.type
_entity_poly.pdbx_seq_one_letter_code
_entity_poly.pdbx_strand_id
1 'polypeptide(L)'
;MSNICIITMENRRLYPAQVYETKDNQLEVPLVSIDAIYNLLYKRESILVLANQYDQMGIKLENFNGHLEKSDIKAIFIINDEENIRKINEVMTLSEAAKKWGLSDGSTIRKAIERGKFEQDEIKQAGDVWITTYSAMEKVFGNIKNEDNEFIIYDDLESCIYKLYNKDGALDYLKDEELERRTKENDHLYQYIKKVFVKALEAIKKGRKVIIKKSRNNKVKQVMCTEKELFSYIELLPYLRMMSMKRNEQLIDELKNNK
;
A
#
# COMPACT_ATOMS: atom_id res chain seq x y z
N MET A 1 2.59 -6.45 22.30
CA MET A 1 2.71 -5.01 21.97
C MET A 1 1.43 -4.59 21.27
N SER A 2 0.88 -3.40 21.55
CA SER A 2 -0.31 -2.93 20.86
C SER A 2 0.03 -2.58 19.40
N ASN A 3 -0.63 -3.26 18.46
CA ASN A 3 -0.48 -3.05 17.02
C ASN A 3 -1.31 -1.84 16.56
N ILE A 4 -1.00 -0.66 17.10
CA ILE A 4 -1.69 0.58 16.75
C ILE A 4 -1.26 1.00 15.35
N CYS A 5 -2.25 1.32 14.52
CA CYS A 5 -2.08 1.96 13.22
C CYS A 5 -2.69 3.36 13.26
N ILE A 6 -1.93 4.35 12.81
CA ILE A 6 -2.41 5.73 12.64
C ILE A 6 -2.40 6.06 11.15
N ILE A 7 -3.54 6.53 10.63
CA ILE A 7 -3.60 7.12 9.28
C ILE A 7 -3.54 8.63 9.46
N THR A 8 -2.57 9.29 8.84
CA THR A 8 -2.44 10.74 8.86
C THR A 8 -3.37 11.40 7.85
N MET A 9 -3.57 12.72 7.95
CA MET A 9 -4.34 13.49 6.96
C MET A 9 -3.77 13.40 5.54
N GLU A 10 -2.47 13.13 5.41
CA GLU A 10 -1.79 12.89 4.12
C GLU A 10 -1.95 11.44 3.62
N ASN A 11 -2.78 10.62 4.27
CA ASN A 11 -2.94 9.18 4.04
C ASN A 11 -1.66 8.35 4.23
N ARG A 12 -0.70 8.85 5.04
CA ARG A 12 0.43 8.04 5.51
C ARG A 12 -0.05 7.11 6.61
N ARG A 13 0.49 5.89 6.66
CA ARG A 13 0.17 4.86 7.65
C ARG A 13 1.36 4.71 8.60
N LEU A 14 1.19 5.00 9.88
CA LEU A 14 2.21 4.80 10.91
C LEU A 14 1.95 3.47 11.62
N TYR A 15 2.87 2.50 11.47
CA TYR A 15 2.68 1.16 12.00
C TYR A 15 3.99 0.37 12.25
N PRO A 16 4.06 -0.49 13.27
CA PRO A 16 3.28 -0.37 14.50
C PRO A 16 3.65 0.94 15.19
N ALA A 17 2.64 1.71 15.60
CA ALA A 17 2.84 2.98 16.26
C ALA A 17 2.99 2.77 17.78
N GLN A 18 4.13 3.20 18.32
CA GLN A 18 4.32 3.41 19.74
C GLN A 18 3.97 4.86 20.04
N VAL A 19 2.99 5.06 20.91
CA VAL A 19 2.44 6.38 21.21
C VAL A 19 2.76 6.73 22.65
N TYR A 20 3.23 7.94 22.89
CA TYR A 20 3.62 8.43 24.21
C TYR A 20 2.94 9.77 24.51
N GLU A 21 2.80 10.08 25.79
CA GLU A 21 2.49 11.44 26.21
C GLU A 21 3.68 12.35 25.91
N THR A 22 3.44 13.56 25.41
CA THR A 22 4.52 14.52 25.09
C THR A 22 5.37 14.90 26.30
N LYS A 23 4.83 14.78 27.52
CA LYS A 23 5.54 15.05 28.78
C LYS A 23 6.39 13.87 29.25
N ASP A 24 6.22 12.69 28.66
CA ASP A 24 7.03 11.51 28.94
C ASP A 24 8.37 11.61 28.19
N ASN A 25 9.29 12.42 28.74
CA ASN A 25 10.63 12.61 28.18
C ASN A 25 11.50 11.34 28.23
N GLN A 26 11.10 10.33 29.01
CA GLN A 26 11.87 9.11 29.22
C GLN A 26 11.36 7.92 28.36
N LEU A 27 10.23 8.09 27.66
CA LEU A 27 9.61 7.08 26.79
C LEU A 27 9.36 5.76 27.52
N GLU A 28 9.03 5.82 28.81
CA GLU A 28 9.01 4.63 29.67
C GLU A 28 7.76 3.79 29.44
N VAL A 29 6.61 4.42 29.18
CA VAL A 29 5.32 3.71 29.09
C VAL A 29 4.53 4.14 27.85
N PRO A 30 4.49 3.31 26.79
CA PRO A 30 3.66 3.62 25.64
C PRO A 30 2.18 3.47 25.98
N LEU A 31 1.37 4.39 25.46
CA LEU A 31 -0.08 4.34 25.47
C LEU A 31 -0.56 3.20 24.58
N VAL A 32 -1.21 2.23 25.21
CA VAL A 32 -1.72 1.02 24.56
C VAL A 32 -3.21 1.10 24.19
N SER A 33 -3.93 2.05 24.77
CA SER A 33 -5.38 2.23 24.61
C SER A 33 -5.69 3.36 23.64
N ILE A 34 -6.54 3.09 22.64
CA ILE A 34 -7.05 4.11 21.71
C ILE A 34 -7.78 5.22 22.46
N ASP A 35 -8.57 4.88 23.49
CA ASP A 35 -9.34 5.87 24.25
C ASP A 35 -8.40 6.82 25.02
N ALA A 36 -7.29 6.29 25.57
CA ALA A 36 -6.28 7.13 26.22
C ALA A 36 -5.63 8.10 25.24
N ILE A 37 -5.30 7.63 24.04
CA ILE A 37 -4.72 8.46 22.98
C ILE A 37 -5.70 9.57 22.54
N TYR A 38 -6.97 9.23 22.30
CA TYR A 38 -7.98 10.23 21.98
C TYR A 38 -8.16 11.24 23.11
N ASN A 39 -8.22 10.80 24.37
CA ASN A 39 -8.39 11.70 25.51
C ASN A 39 -7.29 12.78 25.58
N LEU A 40 -6.04 12.44 25.25
CA LEU A 40 -4.96 13.42 25.17
C LEU A 40 -5.15 14.39 24.00
N LEU A 41 -5.43 13.87 22.80
CA LEU A 41 -5.67 14.67 21.61
C LEU A 41 -6.85 15.65 21.78
N TYR A 42 -7.92 15.24 22.47
CA TYR A 42 -9.08 16.10 22.75
C TYR A 42 -8.78 17.20 23.79
N LYS A 43 -7.81 16.99 24.68
CA LYS A 43 -7.31 18.02 25.60
C LYS A 43 -6.40 19.06 24.92
N ARG A 44 -6.29 19.01 23.58
CA ARG A 44 -5.37 19.82 22.76
C ARG A 44 -3.90 19.59 23.10
N GLU A 45 -3.58 18.41 23.60
CA GLU A 45 -2.19 17.97 23.74
C GLU A 45 -1.78 17.23 22.46
N SER A 46 -0.51 17.37 22.07
CA SER A 46 0.10 16.51 21.05
C SER A 46 0.48 15.17 21.67
N ILE A 47 0.60 14.15 20.81
CA ILE A 47 1.17 12.85 21.16
C ILE A 47 2.53 12.70 20.48
N LEU A 48 3.47 12.04 21.14
CA LEU A 48 4.73 11.64 20.52
C LEU A 48 4.56 10.24 19.92
N VAL A 49 4.94 10.07 18.65
CA VAL A 49 4.79 8.80 17.94
C VAL A 49 6.12 8.34 17.37
N LEU A 50 6.46 7.09 17.67
CA LEU A 50 7.55 6.34 17.05
C LEU A 50 6.95 5.19 16.23
N ALA A 51 7.19 5.18 14.92
CA ALA A 51 6.62 4.16 14.04
C ALA A 51 7.44 3.98 12.76
N ASN A 52 7.26 2.86 12.06
CA ASN A 52 7.58 2.86 10.63
C ASN A 52 6.50 3.68 9.91
N GLN A 53 6.90 4.54 8.98
CA GLN A 53 5.97 5.25 8.13
C GLN A 53 5.80 4.50 6.82
N TYR A 54 4.55 4.36 6.39
CA TYR A 54 4.19 3.86 5.09
C TYR A 54 3.36 4.87 4.33
N ASP A 55 3.46 4.87 3.00
CA ASP A 55 2.48 5.58 2.19
C ASP A 55 1.13 4.82 2.14
N GLN A 56 0.18 5.33 1.34
CA GLN A 56 -1.13 4.69 1.19
C GLN A 56 -1.14 3.33 0.49
N MET A 57 -0.04 2.97 -0.17
CA MET A 57 0.14 1.70 -0.87
C MET A 57 0.98 0.69 -0.07
N GLY A 58 1.45 1.08 1.13
CA GLY A 58 2.25 0.22 2.00
C GLY A 58 3.75 0.32 1.79
N ILE A 59 4.22 1.37 1.12
CA ILE A 59 5.66 1.61 0.93
C ILE A 59 6.25 2.15 2.16
N LYS A 60 7.23 1.42 2.72
CA LYS A 60 8.00 1.96 3.83
C LYS A 60 8.76 3.18 3.32
N LEU A 61 8.42 4.34 3.90
CA LEU A 61 9.12 5.58 3.70
C LEU A 61 10.29 5.58 4.71
N GLU A 62 10.32 6.56 5.59
CA GLU A 62 11.26 6.62 6.71
C GLU A 62 10.63 6.15 8.02
N ASN A 63 11.42 6.03 9.08
CA ASN A 63 10.85 5.89 10.41
C ASN A 63 10.29 7.25 10.84
N PHE A 64 9.05 7.27 11.30
CA PHE A 64 8.45 8.45 11.87
C PHE A 64 8.87 8.56 13.34
N ASN A 65 9.44 9.70 13.69
CA ASN A 65 9.67 10.12 15.06
C ASN A 65 9.26 11.59 15.17
N GLY A 66 8.08 11.83 15.71
CA GLY A 66 7.54 13.18 15.73
C GLY A 66 6.28 13.32 16.55
N HIS A 67 5.89 14.57 16.75
CA HIS A 67 4.65 14.91 17.42
C HIS A 67 3.50 14.96 16.41
N LEU A 68 2.34 14.46 16.82
CA LEU A 68 1.10 14.59 16.08
C LEU A 68 0.06 15.29 16.94
N GLU A 69 -0.61 16.27 16.35
CA GLU A 69 -1.81 16.86 16.90
C GLU A 69 -3.06 16.16 16.33
N LYS A 70 -4.22 16.46 16.91
CA LYS A 70 -5.49 15.90 16.44
C LYS A 70 -5.74 16.22 14.96
N SER A 71 -5.32 17.40 14.49
CA SER A 71 -5.47 17.84 13.11
C SER A 71 -4.62 17.04 12.11
N ASP A 72 -3.58 16.36 12.56
CA ASP A 72 -2.70 15.57 11.70
C ASP A 72 -3.22 14.15 11.48
N ILE A 73 -4.20 13.73 12.29
CA ILE A 73 -4.66 12.35 12.39
C ILE A 73 -6.03 12.21 11.74
N LYS A 74 -6.10 11.31 10.76
CA LYS A 74 -7.33 10.93 10.07
C LYS A 74 -8.03 9.78 10.78
N ALA A 75 -7.30 8.77 11.25
CA ALA A 75 -7.86 7.60 11.92
C ALA A 75 -6.83 6.92 12.83
N ILE A 76 -7.29 6.30 13.92
CA ILE A 76 -6.49 5.45 14.82
C ILE A 76 -7.24 4.13 15.01
N PHE A 77 -6.57 2.99 14.81
CA PHE A 77 -7.16 1.67 15.03
C PHE A 77 -6.10 0.64 15.43
N ILE A 78 -6.53 -0.44 16.08
CA ILE A 78 -5.67 -1.59 16.40
C ILE A 78 -5.82 -2.66 15.31
N ILE A 79 -4.70 -3.25 14.91
CA ILE A 79 -4.63 -4.42 14.02
C ILE A 79 -4.45 -5.67 14.90
N ASN A 80 -5.51 -6.46 15.09
CA ASN A 80 -5.53 -7.55 16.06
C ASN A 80 -4.78 -8.83 15.63
N ASP A 81 -4.27 -8.92 14.40
CA ASP A 81 -3.63 -10.15 13.90
C ASP A 81 -2.10 -10.03 13.80
N GLU A 82 -1.40 -11.01 14.39
CA GLU A 82 0.05 -11.24 14.22
C GLU A 82 0.42 -11.63 12.77
N GLU A 83 -0.55 -12.09 11.97
CA GLU A 83 -0.42 -12.31 10.53
C GLU A 83 -0.87 -11.07 9.73
N ASN A 84 0.11 -10.27 9.32
CA ASN A 84 0.18 -9.45 8.10
C ASN A 84 0.19 -7.92 8.27
N ILE A 85 1.40 -7.37 8.17
CA ILE A 85 1.67 -6.07 7.53
C ILE A 85 0.94 -5.95 6.18
N ARG A 86 0.70 -7.05 5.44
CA ARG A 86 -0.07 -7.04 4.18
C ARG A 86 -1.53 -6.57 4.33
N LYS A 87 -2.14 -6.71 5.52
CA LYS A 87 -3.53 -6.24 5.75
C LYS A 87 -3.64 -4.73 5.83
N ILE A 88 -2.58 -4.00 6.20
CA ILE A 88 -2.64 -2.53 6.28
C ILE A 88 -2.90 -1.88 4.91
N ASN A 89 -2.50 -2.56 3.83
CA ASN A 89 -2.71 -2.13 2.44
C ASN A 89 -4.11 -2.47 1.94
N GLU A 90 -4.77 -3.45 2.58
CA GLU A 90 -6.15 -3.81 2.27
C GLU A 90 -7.14 -2.88 2.99
N VAL A 91 -6.73 -2.25 4.09
CA VAL A 91 -7.53 -1.27 4.83
C VAL A 91 -7.49 0.09 4.14
N MET A 92 -8.68 0.66 3.95
CA MET A 92 -8.88 1.95 3.32
C MET A 92 -10.00 2.73 4.00
N THR A 93 -9.84 4.04 4.04
CA THR A 93 -10.90 4.99 4.37
C THR A 93 -12.00 4.96 3.31
N LEU A 94 -13.23 5.33 3.67
CA LEU A 94 -14.33 5.37 2.69
C LEU A 94 -14.05 6.27 1.48
N SER A 95 -13.27 7.35 1.66
CA SER A 95 -12.84 8.20 0.55
C SER A 95 -11.92 7.48 -0.43
N GLU A 96 -10.97 6.69 0.08
CA GLU A 96 -10.07 5.87 -0.75
C GLU A 96 -10.86 4.77 -1.47
N ALA A 97 -11.79 4.12 -0.77
CA ALA A 97 -12.69 3.11 -1.33
C ALA A 97 -13.58 3.68 -2.43
N ALA A 98 -14.20 4.84 -2.20
CA ALA A 98 -15.06 5.48 -3.17
C ALA A 98 -14.30 5.78 -4.47
N LYS A 99 -13.10 6.35 -4.36
CA LYS A 99 -12.24 6.62 -5.52
C LYS A 99 -11.93 5.34 -6.30
N LYS A 100 -11.60 4.23 -5.62
CA LYS A 100 -11.31 2.94 -6.27
C LYS A 100 -12.51 2.37 -7.02
N TRP A 101 -13.71 2.42 -6.42
CA TRP A 101 -14.95 1.91 -7.03
C TRP A 101 -15.63 2.90 -7.99
N GLY A 102 -15.07 4.10 -8.20
CA GLY A 102 -15.69 5.13 -9.04
C GLY A 102 -17.01 5.66 -8.45
N LEU A 103 -17.07 5.73 -7.12
CA LEU A 103 -18.15 6.35 -6.36
C LEU A 103 -17.75 7.79 -6.00
N SER A 104 -18.72 8.64 -5.68
CA SER A 104 -18.51 10.08 -5.46
C SER A 104 -17.49 10.42 -4.37
N ASP A 105 -17.82 10.13 -3.11
CA ASP A 105 -17.16 10.70 -1.93
C ASP A 105 -17.33 9.81 -0.68
N GLY A 106 -17.80 8.58 -0.87
CA GLY A 106 -18.10 7.64 0.22
C GLY A 106 -19.52 7.75 0.78
N SER A 107 -20.32 8.73 0.38
CA SER A 107 -21.74 8.83 0.78
C SER A 107 -22.56 7.59 0.40
N THR A 108 -22.28 7.02 -0.77
CA THR A 108 -22.88 5.76 -1.22
C THR A 108 -22.50 4.59 -0.30
N ILE A 109 -21.25 4.57 0.17
CA ILE A 109 -20.75 3.54 1.08
C ILE A 109 -21.41 3.69 2.47
N ARG A 110 -21.52 4.92 3.00
CA ARG A 110 -22.24 5.20 4.25
C ARG A 110 -23.69 4.73 4.21
N LYS A 111 -24.41 5.00 3.12
CA LYS A 111 -25.79 4.49 2.95
C LYS A 111 -25.85 2.96 2.94
N ALA A 112 -24.85 2.28 2.41
CA ALA A 112 -24.79 0.81 2.46
C ALA A 112 -24.52 0.29 3.88
N ILE A 113 -23.68 0.98 4.65
CA ILE A 113 -23.44 0.71 6.07
C ILE A 113 -24.75 0.87 6.87
N GLU A 114 -25.44 1.99 6.70
CA GLU A 114 -26.75 2.27 7.36
C GLU A 114 -27.81 1.22 7.04
N ARG A 115 -27.72 0.61 5.85
CA ARG A 115 -28.62 -0.46 5.39
C ARG A 115 -28.19 -1.86 5.83
N GLY A 116 -27.15 -1.99 6.65
CA GLY A 116 -26.66 -3.27 7.16
C GLY A 116 -26.07 -4.18 6.07
N LYS A 117 -25.45 -3.61 5.03
CA LYS A 117 -24.83 -4.41 3.95
C LYS A 117 -23.46 -4.97 4.30
N PHE A 118 -22.80 -4.38 5.28
CA PHE A 118 -21.49 -4.80 5.79
C PHE A 118 -21.66 -5.62 7.07
N GLU A 119 -20.78 -6.60 7.26
CA GLU A 119 -20.65 -7.32 8.53
C GLU A 119 -19.88 -6.49 9.56
N GLN A 120 -20.00 -6.85 10.84
CA GLN A 120 -19.48 -6.05 11.95
C GLN A 120 -17.94 -5.92 11.95
N ASP A 121 -17.24 -6.89 11.38
CA ASP A 121 -15.78 -6.94 11.25
C ASP A 121 -15.25 -6.34 9.93
N GLU A 122 -16.13 -6.06 8.97
CA GLU A 122 -15.80 -5.52 7.66
C GLU A 122 -15.76 -3.98 7.61
N ILE A 123 -16.40 -3.36 8.59
CA ILE A 123 -16.53 -1.93 8.71
C ILE A 123 -16.26 -1.50 10.15
N LYS A 124 -15.39 -0.51 10.32
CA LYS A 124 -15.08 0.05 11.64
C LYS A 124 -15.03 1.57 11.58
N GLN A 125 -15.63 2.21 12.57
CA GLN A 125 -15.45 3.63 12.79
C GLN A 125 -14.20 3.86 13.64
N ALA A 126 -13.27 4.67 13.13
CA ALA A 126 -12.01 5.04 13.76
C ALA A 126 -11.97 6.57 13.94
N GLY A 127 -12.58 7.04 15.03
CA GLY A 127 -12.87 8.45 15.24
C GLY A 127 -13.99 8.94 14.31
N ASP A 128 -13.76 10.02 13.56
CA ASP A 128 -14.73 10.58 12.61
C ASP A 128 -14.70 9.88 11.23
N VAL A 129 -13.74 8.97 11.03
CA VAL A 129 -13.50 8.30 9.75
C VAL A 129 -13.89 6.84 9.83
N TRP A 130 -14.62 6.40 8.82
CA TRP A 130 -14.93 4.99 8.60
C TRP A 130 -13.84 4.33 7.75
N ILE A 131 -13.40 3.15 8.17
CA ILE A 131 -12.45 2.30 7.47
C ILE A 131 -13.10 0.98 7.08
N THR A 132 -12.69 0.44 5.95
CA THR A 132 -13.16 -0.83 5.39
C THR A 132 -12.01 -1.55 4.70
N THR A 133 -12.26 -2.77 4.23
CA THR A 133 -11.28 -3.55 3.45
C THR A 133 -11.70 -3.67 1.99
N TYR A 134 -10.73 -4.01 1.13
CA TYR A 134 -11.03 -4.32 -0.27
C TYR A 134 -12.09 -5.43 -0.40
N SER A 135 -11.96 -6.52 0.37
CA SER A 135 -12.88 -7.66 0.29
C SER A 135 -14.31 -7.31 0.70
N ALA A 136 -14.47 -6.47 1.72
CA ALA A 136 -15.77 -5.97 2.14
C ALA A 136 -16.44 -5.14 1.03
N MET A 137 -15.66 -4.26 0.40
CA MET A 137 -16.13 -3.43 -0.72
C MET A 137 -16.53 -4.29 -1.93
N GLU A 138 -15.73 -5.29 -2.28
CA GLU A 138 -16.02 -6.24 -3.37
C GLU A 138 -17.30 -7.03 -3.10
N LYS A 139 -17.53 -7.48 -1.86
CA LYS A 139 -18.77 -8.18 -1.47
C LYS A 139 -20.02 -7.32 -1.67
N VAL A 140 -19.97 -6.06 -1.23
CA VAL A 140 -21.15 -5.16 -1.20
C VAL A 140 -21.42 -4.50 -2.55
N PHE A 141 -20.36 -4.07 -3.24
CA PHE A 141 -20.46 -3.28 -4.47
C PHE A 141 -20.07 -4.05 -5.73
N GLY A 142 -19.66 -5.32 -5.58
CA GLY A 142 -19.12 -6.13 -6.66
C GLY A 142 -17.69 -5.74 -7.03
N ASN A 143 -17.20 -6.37 -8.10
CA ASN A 143 -15.92 -6.03 -8.71
C ASN A 143 -15.90 -4.55 -9.13
N ILE A 144 -14.69 -4.00 -9.28
CA ILE A 144 -14.57 -2.63 -9.76
C ILE A 144 -15.20 -2.52 -11.14
N LYS A 145 -16.12 -1.56 -11.28
CA LYS A 145 -16.83 -1.33 -12.54
C LYS A 145 -15.83 -1.17 -13.69
N ASN A 146 -16.16 -1.79 -14.83
CA ASN A 146 -15.38 -1.79 -16.07
C ASN A 146 -14.04 -2.54 -16.01
N GLU A 147 -13.87 -3.51 -15.11
CA GLU A 147 -12.66 -4.33 -15.01
C GLU A 147 -12.13 -4.85 -16.37
N ASP A 148 -13.02 -5.26 -17.28
CA ASP A 148 -12.66 -5.75 -18.62
C ASP A 148 -12.00 -4.69 -19.51
N ASN A 149 -12.28 -3.41 -19.23
CA ASN A 149 -11.68 -2.27 -19.90
C ASN A 149 -10.46 -1.73 -19.16
N GLU A 150 -10.02 -2.31 -18.04
CA GLU A 150 -8.83 -1.88 -17.30
C GLU A 150 -7.58 -2.66 -17.72
N PHE A 151 -6.40 -2.17 -17.35
CA PHE A 151 -5.14 -2.89 -17.62
C PHE A 151 -4.86 -3.88 -16.49
N ILE A 152 -4.97 -5.17 -16.79
CA ILE A 152 -4.76 -6.23 -15.81
C ILE A 152 -3.29 -6.68 -15.80
N ILE A 153 -2.69 -6.70 -14.63
CA ILE A 153 -1.42 -7.35 -14.34
C ILE A 153 -1.72 -8.57 -13.46
N TYR A 154 -1.23 -9.74 -13.83
CA TYR A 154 -1.32 -10.90 -12.96
C TYR A 154 -0.10 -10.96 -12.02
N ASP A 155 -0.31 -11.47 -10.81
CA ASP A 155 0.74 -11.62 -9.80
C ASP A 155 1.80 -12.68 -10.17
N ASP A 156 1.61 -13.44 -11.24
CA ASP A 156 2.67 -14.25 -11.83
C ASP A 156 3.81 -13.40 -12.43
N LEU A 157 3.54 -12.14 -12.77
CA LEU A 157 4.59 -11.14 -13.06
C LEU A 157 5.54 -11.01 -11.87
N GLU A 158 5.05 -11.11 -10.64
CA GLU A 158 5.89 -11.08 -9.43
C GLU A 158 6.89 -12.24 -9.42
N SER A 159 6.49 -13.41 -9.95
CA SER A 159 7.39 -14.54 -10.13
C SER A 159 8.45 -14.28 -11.20
N CYS A 160 8.11 -13.59 -12.28
CA CYS A 160 9.08 -13.15 -13.29
C CYS A 160 10.07 -12.13 -12.71
N ILE A 161 9.59 -11.17 -11.94
CA ILE A 161 10.41 -10.17 -11.28
C ILE A 161 11.36 -10.84 -10.27
N TYR A 162 10.84 -11.73 -9.43
CA TYR A 162 11.65 -12.49 -8.46
C TYR A 162 12.72 -13.38 -9.14
N LYS A 163 12.38 -14.02 -10.26
CA LYS A 163 13.36 -14.76 -11.08
C LYS A 163 14.48 -13.85 -11.56
N LEU A 164 14.17 -12.64 -12.02
CA LEU A 164 15.18 -11.65 -12.42
C LEU A 164 16.10 -11.31 -11.25
N TYR A 165 15.54 -11.01 -10.08
CA TYR A 165 16.32 -10.69 -8.88
C TYR A 165 17.31 -11.78 -8.47
N ASN A 166 16.84 -13.04 -8.41
CA ASN A 166 17.72 -14.16 -8.08
C ASN A 166 18.83 -14.34 -9.12
N LYS A 167 18.50 -14.18 -10.41
CA LYS A 167 19.50 -14.30 -11.47
C LYS A 167 20.51 -13.18 -11.42
N ASP A 168 20.11 -11.94 -11.12
CA ASP A 168 21.03 -10.80 -10.99
C ASP A 168 22.04 -11.04 -9.86
N GLY A 169 21.60 -11.54 -8.70
CA GLY A 169 22.51 -11.87 -7.59
C GLY A 169 23.45 -13.04 -7.88
N ALA A 170 23.09 -13.94 -8.80
CA ALA A 170 23.96 -15.05 -9.21
C ALA A 170 25.08 -14.60 -10.16
N LEU A 171 24.94 -13.46 -10.85
CA LEU A 171 25.94 -12.97 -11.82
C LEU A 171 27.27 -12.62 -11.15
N ASP A 172 27.25 -12.18 -9.89
CA ASP A 172 28.44 -11.78 -9.12
C ASP A 172 29.47 -12.91 -8.93
N TYR A 173 29.07 -14.16 -9.18
CA TYR A 173 29.88 -15.36 -8.98
C TYR A 173 30.27 -16.07 -10.28
N LEU A 174 29.92 -15.52 -11.45
CA LEU A 174 30.15 -16.15 -12.76
C LEU A 174 31.41 -15.62 -13.46
N LYS A 175 31.94 -16.42 -14.39
CA LYS A 175 33.10 -16.09 -15.26
C LYS A 175 32.63 -15.71 -16.67
N ASP A 176 33.50 -15.03 -17.41
CA ASP A 176 33.22 -14.24 -18.62
C ASP A 176 32.20 -14.84 -19.62
N GLU A 177 32.40 -16.07 -20.14
CA GLU A 177 31.46 -16.65 -21.13
C GLU A 177 30.07 -16.99 -20.56
N GLU A 178 30.01 -17.48 -19.31
CA GLU A 178 28.74 -17.81 -18.66
C GLU A 178 28.03 -16.54 -18.16
N LEU A 179 28.80 -15.53 -17.77
CA LEU A 179 28.34 -14.20 -17.41
C LEU A 179 27.65 -13.52 -18.60
N GLU A 180 28.25 -13.52 -19.79
CA GLU A 180 27.66 -12.90 -20.99
C GLU A 180 26.32 -13.54 -21.37
N ARG A 181 26.25 -14.88 -21.38
CA ARG A 181 25.01 -15.61 -21.72
C ARG A 181 23.89 -15.32 -20.71
N ARG A 182 24.20 -15.37 -19.40
CA ARG A 182 23.22 -15.12 -18.33
C ARG A 182 22.77 -13.66 -18.29
N THR A 183 23.67 -12.72 -18.58
CA THR A 183 23.34 -11.29 -18.69
C THR A 183 22.30 -11.04 -19.80
N LYS A 184 22.49 -11.66 -20.98
CA LYS A 184 21.50 -11.57 -22.09
C LYS A 184 20.13 -12.16 -21.72
N GLU A 185 20.11 -13.30 -21.04
CA GLU A 185 18.87 -13.90 -20.54
C GLU A 185 18.15 -13.00 -19.52
N ASN A 186 18.90 -12.38 -18.60
CA ASN A 186 18.36 -11.45 -17.61
C ASN A 186 17.80 -10.20 -18.28
N ASP A 187 18.49 -9.69 -19.30
CA ASP A 187 18.03 -8.53 -20.05
C ASP A 187 16.73 -8.80 -20.79
N HIS A 188 16.54 -9.98 -21.38
CA HIS A 188 15.25 -10.33 -22.00
C HIS A 188 14.10 -10.31 -20.99
N LEU A 189 14.32 -10.87 -19.80
CA LEU A 189 13.34 -10.87 -18.72
C LEU A 189 13.05 -9.46 -18.21
N TYR A 190 14.09 -8.63 -18.06
CA TYR A 190 13.96 -7.22 -17.72
C TYR A 190 13.13 -6.46 -18.78
N GLN A 191 13.40 -6.65 -20.08
CA GLN A 191 12.64 -6.00 -21.16
C GLN A 191 11.16 -6.41 -21.15
N TYR A 192 10.85 -7.67 -20.82
CA TYR A 192 9.46 -8.11 -20.63
C TYR A 192 8.79 -7.36 -19.47
N ILE A 193 9.43 -7.32 -18.29
CA ILE A 193 8.92 -6.62 -17.10
C ILE A 193 8.69 -5.14 -17.41
N LYS A 194 9.69 -4.48 -18.03
CA LYS A 194 9.61 -3.10 -18.49
C LYS A 194 8.40 -2.88 -19.39
N LYS A 195 8.23 -3.73 -20.42
CA LYS A 195 7.11 -3.62 -21.37
C LYS A 195 5.75 -3.69 -20.67
N VAL A 196 5.61 -4.51 -19.64
CA VAL A 196 4.37 -4.58 -18.85
C VAL A 196 4.12 -3.26 -18.11
N PHE A 197 5.13 -2.70 -17.43
CA PHE A 197 4.98 -1.44 -16.73
C PHE A 197 4.79 -0.23 -17.65
N VAL A 198 5.38 -0.23 -18.86
CA VAL A 198 5.11 0.79 -19.88
C VAL A 198 3.63 0.80 -20.26
N LYS A 199 3.06 -0.38 -20.55
CA LYS A 199 1.63 -0.50 -20.86
C LYS A 199 0.73 -0.10 -19.69
N ALA A 200 1.14 -0.41 -18.46
CA ALA A 200 0.45 0.00 -17.25
C ALA A 200 0.42 1.53 -17.13
N LEU A 201 1.57 2.19 -17.35
CA LEU A 201 1.67 3.65 -17.33
C LEU A 201 0.83 4.31 -18.44
N GLU A 202 0.87 3.77 -19.66
CA GLU A 202 0.03 4.24 -20.77
C GLU A 202 -1.46 4.11 -20.47
N ALA A 203 -1.89 3.04 -19.79
CA ALA A 203 -3.27 2.85 -19.37
C ALA A 203 -3.70 3.97 -18.42
N ILE A 204 -2.88 4.25 -17.40
CA ILE A 204 -3.12 5.35 -16.45
C ILE A 204 -3.19 6.70 -17.14
N LYS A 205 -2.27 6.99 -18.06
CA LYS A 205 -2.27 8.23 -18.86
C LYS A 205 -3.55 8.39 -19.70
N LYS A 206 -4.17 7.28 -20.11
CA LYS A 206 -5.46 7.26 -20.83
C LYS A 206 -6.68 7.29 -19.89
N GLY A 207 -6.48 7.49 -18.59
CA GLY A 207 -7.54 7.52 -17.58
C GLY A 207 -8.07 6.14 -17.17
N ARG A 208 -7.37 5.05 -17.56
CA ARG A 208 -7.70 3.67 -17.17
C ARG A 208 -6.98 3.31 -15.88
N LYS A 209 -7.53 2.36 -15.14
CA LYS A 209 -6.93 1.77 -13.94
C LYS A 209 -5.99 0.64 -14.31
N VAL A 210 -5.02 0.39 -13.43
CA VAL A 210 -4.20 -0.81 -13.44
C VAL A 210 -4.63 -1.67 -12.26
N ILE A 211 -4.98 -2.93 -12.54
CA ILE A 211 -5.47 -3.87 -11.53
C ILE A 211 -4.52 -5.06 -11.47
N ILE A 212 -3.96 -5.30 -10.30
CA ILE A 212 -3.15 -6.48 -10.03
C ILE A 212 -4.07 -7.59 -9.52
N LYS A 213 -4.11 -8.73 -10.20
CA LYS A 213 -4.92 -9.89 -9.85
C LYS A 213 -4.07 -11.11 -9.51
N LYS A 214 -4.56 -11.94 -8.60
CA LYS A 214 -3.98 -13.25 -8.33
C LYS A 214 -4.24 -14.19 -9.50
N SER A 215 -3.18 -14.69 -10.12
CA SER A 215 -3.23 -15.64 -11.25
C SER A 215 -4.10 -16.87 -10.96
N ARG A 216 -4.02 -17.41 -9.73
CA ARG A 216 -4.73 -18.64 -9.34
C ARG A 216 -6.25 -18.53 -9.23
N ASN A 217 -6.79 -17.36 -8.90
CA ASN A 217 -8.21 -17.22 -8.56
C ASN A 217 -8.83 -15.89 -8.98
N ASN A 218 -8.13 -15.10 -9.80
CA ASN A 218 -8.53 -13.77 -10.27
C ASN A 218 -8.86 -12.73 -9.17
N LYS A 219 -8.57 -13.04 -7.89
CA LYS A 219 -8.84 -12.09 -6.80
C LYS A 219 -7.97 -10.86 -6.98
N VAL A 220 -8.58 -9.68 -6.93
CA VAL A 220 -7.85 -8.42 -6.99
C VAL A 220 -6.98 -8.27 -5.75
N LYS A 221 -5.69 -7.98 -5.99
CA LYS A 221 -4.67 -7.72 -4.98
C LYS A 221 -4.47 -6.22 -4.80
N GLN A 222 -4.46 -5.46 -5.89
CA GLN A 222 -4.21 -4.02 -5.86
C GLN A 222 -4.84 -3.31 -7.05
N VAL A 223 -5.20 -2.05 -6.85
CA VAL A 223 -5.79 -1.19 -7.87
C VAL A 223 -5.11 0.16 -7.79
N MET A 224 -4.57 0.60 -8.92
CA MET A 224 -3.84 1.85 -9.10
C MET A 224 -4.55 2.69 -10.17
N CYS A 225 -4.80 3.95 -9.83
CA CYS A 225 -5.56 4.90 -10.62
C CYS A 225 -4.71 6.09 -11.08
N THR A 226 -3.48 6.22 -10.57
CA THR A 226 -2.60 7.37 -10.80
C THR A 226 -1.17 6.94 -11.05
N GLU A 227 -0.39 7.76 -11.76
CA GLU A 227 1.02 7.45 -12.03
C GLU A 227 1.80 7.30 -10.72
N LYS A 228 1.51 8.17 -9.74
CA LYS A 228 2.09 8.09 -8.40
C LYS A 228 1.87 6.71 -7.77
N GLU A 229 0.65 6.16 -7.83
CA GLU A 229 0.35 4.84 -7.27
C GLU A 229 1.10 3.71 -8.00
N LEU A 230 1.31 3.83 -9.32
CA LEU A 230 2.09 2.87 -10.10
C LEU A 230 3.59 2.94 -9.77
N PHE A 231 4.17 4.14 -9.72
CA PHE A 231 5.57 4.32 -9.35
C PHE A 231 5.82 3.86 -7.93
N SER A 232 4.93 4.21 -6.99
CA SER A 232 4.89 3.63 -5.66
C SER A 232 4.96 2.09 -5.72
N TYR A 233 4.04 1.43 -6.44
CA TYR A 233 4.10 -0.04 -6.51
C TYR A 233 5.44 -0.58 -7.04
N ILE A 234 6.07 0.09 -8.00
CA ILE A 234 7.38 -0.30 -8.51
C ILE A 234 8.46 -0.11 -7.42
N GLU A 235 8.46 1.01 -6.71
CA GLU A 235 9.40 1.32 -5.60
C GLU A 235 9.33 0.29 -4.46
N LEU A 236 8.23 -0.46 -4.32
CA LEU A 236 8.12 -1.56 -3.34
C LEU A 236 8.92 -2.80 -3.68
N LEU A 237 9.17 -3.05 -4.96
CA LEU A 237 9.69 -4.34 -5.41
C LEU A 237 11.03 -4.71 -4.74
N PRO A 238 11.97 -3.78 -4.48
CA PRO A 238 13.20 -4.10 -3.76
C PRO A 238 12.98 -4.48 -2.30
N TYR A 239 12.08 -3.79 -1.59
CA TYR A 239 11.79 -4.06 -0.19
C TYR A 239 11.09 -5.41 0.01
N LEU A 240 10.36 -5.87 -1.01
CA LEU A 240 9.78 -7.21 -1.08
C LEU A 240 10.79 -8.28 -1.52
N ARG A 241 12.07 -7.91 -1.72
CA ARG A 241 13.13 -8.78 -2.27
C ARG A 241 12.74 -9.38 -3.62
N MET A 242 12.02 -8.60 -4.43
CA MET A 242 11.56 -9.03 -5.74
C MET A 242 12.42 -8.45 -6.86
N MET A 243 13.06 -7.30 -6.66
CA MET A 243 13.92 -6.64 -7.65
C MET A 243 15.16 -6.06 -6.96
N SER A 244 16.29 -5.95 -7.65
CA SER A 244 17.45 -5.24 -7.09
C SER A 244 17.20 -3.72 -7.10
N MET A 245 17.79 -2.98 -6.16
CA MET A 245 17.67 -1.51 -6.12
C MET A 245 18.11 -0.89 -7.46
N LYS A 246 19.25 -1.34 -8.01
CA LYS A 246 19.77 -0.90 -9.31
C LYS A 246 18.78 -1.08 -10.46
N ARG A 247 18.16 -2.26 -10.59
CA ARG A 247 17.17 -2.52 -11.66
C ARG A 247 15.88 -1.73 -11.45
N ASN A 248 15.52 -1.48 -10.20
CA ASN A 248 14.34 -0.70 -9.86
C ASN A 248 14.50 0.78 -10.25
N GLU A 249 15.63 1.37 -9.86
CA GLU A 249 16.02 2.74 -10.27
C GLU A 249 16.06 2.86 -11.80
N GLN A 250 16.73 1.91 -12.48
CA GLN A 250 16.75 1.85 -13.94
C GLN A 250 15.34 1.83 -14.55
N LEU A 251 14.45 0.99 -14.03
CA LEU A 251 13.08 0.88 -14.53
C LEU A 251 12.30 2.18 -14.32
N ILE A 252 12.41 2.80 -13.14
CA ILE A 252 11.74 4.06 -12.82
C ILE A 252 12.21 5.18 -13.76
N ASP A 253 13.53 5.31 -13.97
CA ASP A 253 14.10 6.33 -14.85
C ASP A 253 13.68 6.11 -16.30
N GLU A 254 13.71 4.86 -16.77
CA GLU A 254 13.27 4.52 -18.12
C GLU A 254 11.77 4.79 -18.32
N LEU A 255 10.93 4.59 -17.31
CA LEU A 255 9.49 4.88 -17.37
C LEU A 255 9.21 6.39 -17.35
N LYS A 256 9.93 7.16 -16.53
CA LYS A 256 9.82 8.64 -16.48
C LYS A 256 10.25 9.30 -17.79
N ASN A 257 11.27 8.72 -18.44
CA ASN A 257 11.81 9.22 -19.70
C ASN A 257 11.06 8.70 -20.94
N ASN A 258 10.14 7.75 -20.78
CA ASN A 258 9.28 7.26 -21.86
C ASN A 258 8.16 8.30 -22.12
N LYS A 259 8.51 9.33 -22.90
CA LYS A 259 7.58 10.35 -23.43
C LYS A 259 6.86 9.84 -24.67
#